data_AF-A0A3B8WID6-F1
#
_entry.id   AF-A0A3B8WID6-F1
#
_cell.length_a   1.000
_cell.length_b   1.000
_cell.length_c   1.000
_cell.angle_alpha   90.00
_cell.angle_beta   90.00
_cell.angle_gamma   90.00
#
_symmetry.space_group_name_H-M   'P 1'
#
loop_
_entity.id
_entity.type
_entity.pdbx_description
1 polymer ?
#
loop_
_entity_poly.entity_id
_entity_poly.type
_entity_poly.pdbx_seq_one_letter_code
_entity_poly.pdbx_strand_id
1 'polypeptide(L)'
;MNRRLWWKLSGTLALGTLVLFWVISFLGTTTEQQMSFIARKHQETLKDWGHTAERLYLAGDEQALARWLEQLQREENTWAAVVQSEIQPLAGSELSPQFEEGFRLGRNVEWKIHLYFTENPIMDLTFADGHTHFLITLPQRMRPGAYLPEARLFLKAALPLAVLLALCLVIYRHLMNPVRQLELATRQFSEGNLGARARALLGNRNDELTALAETFDRMAERIGDLIQSQRRLISDLSHELRTPLTRIDMAISCVEEGIDTQHFLPRIRRECDLMRALVEDTLTLAWLENEQPELNQEDLDLTDLVDTIAEDARYEYPEHHIRTELPEQAEIRGTSHRALAQAIENVVRNACKYTPAGGTVMIRLQEEAGGYRLSVEDDGPGVPAEQLEAIFRPFFRATRIRESVPSGHGLGLALASRHLDAIGGRIRACNLAGNGGLAMHLWLPAVRM
;
A
#
# COMPACT_ATOMS: atom_id res chain seq x y z
N MET A 1 12.79 -0.77 1.35
CA MET A 1 11.60 0.07 1.67
C MET A 1 11.83 1.48 1.14
N ASN A 2 11.04 1.91 0.16
CA ASN A 2 11.01 3.33 -0.25
C ASN A 2 10.52 4.15 0.95
N ARG A 3 11.33 5.08 1.47
CA ARG A 3 10.98 5.96 2.60
C ARG A 3 10.25 7.24 2.14
N ARG A 4 9.39 7.14 1.12
CA ARG A 4 8.80 8.30 0.44
C ARG A 4 7.84 9.05 1.35
N LEU A 5 7.03 8.35 2.13
CA LEU A 5 6.13 8.95 3.11
C LEU A 5 6.92 9.70 4.18
N TRP A 6 8.00 9.10 4.68
CA TRP A 6 8.88 9.74 5.67
C TRP A 6 9.49 11.04 5.13
N TRP A 7 10.11 11.01 3.94
CA TRP A 7 10.70 12.22 3.35
C TRP A 7 9.67 13.32 3.09
N LYS A 8 8.45 12.96 2.63
CA LYS A 8 7.37 13.93 2.44
C LYS A 8 6.93 14.55 3.77
N LEU A 9 6.66 13.74 4.79
CA LEU A 9 6.21 14.23 6.10
C LEU A 9 7.30 15.03 6.82
N SER A 10 8.54 14.57 6.81
CA SER A 10 9.66 15.29 7.43
C SER A 10 9.95 16.60 6.68
N GLY A 11 9.89 16.60 5.36
CA GLY A 11 10.07 17.81 4.55
C GLY A 11 8.98 18.85 4.81
N THR A 12 7.71 18.44 4.83
CA THR A 12 6.60 19.36 5.12
C THR A 12 6.62 19.86 6.56
N LEU A 13 6.97 19.00 7.53
CA LEU A 13 7.10 19.37 8.93
C LEU A 13 8.25 20.36 9.16
N ALA A 14 9.42 20.10 8.57
CA ALA A 14 10.59 20.95 8.71
C ALA A 14 10.34 22.33 8.07
N LEU A 15 9.85 22.36 6.83
CA LEU A 15 9.49 23.60 6.15
C LEU A 15 8.39 24.35 6.91
N GLY A 16 7.35 23.66 7.37
CA GLY A 16 6.25 24.25 8.14
C GLY A 16 6.73 24.87 9.45
N THR A 17 7.64 24.20 10.17
CA THR A 17 8.23 24.72 11.40
C THR A 17 9.07 25.96 11.16
N LEU A 18 9.91 25.94 10.11
CA LEU A 18 10.73 27.09 9.73
C LEU A 18 9.87 28.30 9.37
N VAL A 19 8.83 28.10 8.54
CA VAL A 19 7.89 29.15 8.15
C VAL A 19 7.14 29.67 9.37
N LEU A 20 6.67 28.80 10.27
CA LEU A 20 5.98 29.22 11.49
C LEU A 20 6.88 30.09 12.38
N PHE A 21 8.13 29.69 12.59
CA PHE A 21 9.07 30.46 13.40
C PHE A 21 9.37 31.83 12.76
N TRP A 22 9.58 31.84 11.43
CA TRP A 22 9.77 33.09 10.69
C TRP A 22 8.56 34.01 10.80
N VAL A 23 7.34 33.49 10.62
CA VAL A 23 6.08 34.25 10.76
C VAL A 23 5.91 34.81 12.17
N ILE A 24 6.14 34.01 13.21
CA ILE A 24 6.05 34.47 14.61
C ILE A 24 7.09 35.56 14.89
N SER A 25 8.31 35.40 14.41
CA SER A 25 9.38 36.40 14.57
C SER A 25 9.07 37.70 13.83
N PHE A 26 8.60 37.59 12.58
CA PHE A 26 8.20 38.71 11.74
C PHE A 26 7.01 39.48 12.34
N LEU A 27 5.96 38.77 12.74
CA LEU A 27 4.81 39.37 13.41
C LEU A 27 5.20 40.00 14.74
N GLY A 28 6.00 39.31 15.56
CA GLY A 28 6.46 39.81 16.85
C GLY A 28 7.25 41.12 16.73
N THR A 29 8.21 41.17 15.81
CA THR A 29 9.01 42.38 15.55
C THR A 29 8.16 43.52 14.99
N THR A 30 7.25 43.23 14.07
CA THR A 30 6.33 44.23 13.49
C THR A 30 5.36 44.79 14.53
N THR A 31 4.75 43.92 15.34
CA THR A 31 3.83 44.32 16.41
C THR A 31 4.55 45.16 17.46
N GLU A 32 5.76 44.76 17.88
CA GLU A 32 6.55 45.53 18.84
C GLU A 32 6.94 46.91 18.30
N GLN A 33 7.36 47.00 17.03
CA GLN A 33 7.66 48.28 16.39
C GLN A 33 6.43 49.18 16.35
N GLN A 34 5.28 48.69 15.87
CA GLN A 34 4.05 49.50 15.77
C GLN A 34 3.54 49.93 17.13
N MET A 35 3.59 49.04 18.14
CA MET A 35 3.13 49.34 19.49
C MET A 35 4.12 50.20 20.30
N SER A 36 5.31 50.51 19.79
CA SER A 36 6.28 51.38 20.47
C SER A 36 6.07 52.86 20.18
N PHE A 37 5.23 53.24 19.21
CA PHE A 37 4.97 54.64 18.89
C PHE A 37 3.77 55.20 19.67
N ILE A 38 3.90 56.42 20.18
CA ILE A 38 2.77 57.18 20.73
C ILE A 38 1.71 57.32 19.63
N ALA A 39 0.43 57.08 19.95
CA ALA A 39 -0.65 57.23 18.98
C ALA A 39 -0.66 58.64 18.39
N ARG A 40 -0.90 58.78 17.09
CA ARG A 40 -0.85 60.08 16.38
C ARG A 40 -1.69 61.17 17.05
N LYS A 41 -2.89 60.83 17.53
CA LYS A 41 -3.77 61.74 18.28
C LYS A 41 -3.10 62.27 19.56
N HIS A 42 -2.36 61.43 20.29
CA HIS A 42 -1.63 61.83 21.49
C HIS A 42 -0.37 62.64 21.14
N GLN A 43 0.30 62.34 20.03
CA GLN A 43 1.40 63.18 19.54
C GLN A 43 0.89 64.59 19.20
N GLU A 44 -0.26 64.71 18.54
CA GLU A 44 -0.91 65.99 18.24
C GLU A 44 -1.30 66.72 19.53
N THR A 45 -1.88 66.03 20.51
CA THR A 45 -2.18 66.64 21.83
C THR A 45 -0.93 67.17 22.54
N LEU A 46 0.17 66.42 22.54
CA LEU A 46 1.44 66.87 23.13
C LEU A 46 1.98 68.11 22.41
N LYS A 47 1.88 68.14 21.07
CA LYS A 47 2.24 69.30 20.23
C LYS A 47 1.37 70.52 20.54
N ASP A 48 0.06 70.34 20.69
CA ASP A 48 -0.87 71.42 21.04
C ASP A 48 -0.56 72.03 22.42
N TRP A 49 -0.18 71.19 23.39
CA TRP A 49 0.32 71.67 24.69
C TRP A 49 1.62 72.46 24.55
N GLY A 50 2.58 71.99 23.75
CA GLY A 50 3.81 72.73 23.43
C GLY A 50 3.53 74.10 22.81
N HIS A 51 2.66 74.17 21.80
CA HIS A 51 2.27 75.43 21.16
C HIS A 51 1.50 76.37 22.10
N THR A 52 0.75 75.83 23.07
CA THR A 52 0.06 76.63 24.09
C THR A 52 1.08 77.23 25.07
N ALA A 53 2.03 76.43 25.53
CA ALA A 53 3.13 76.88 26.38
C ALA A 53 3.96 77.98 25.70
N GLU A 54 4.32 77.78 24.43
CA GLU A 54 5.07 78.74 23.61
C GLU A 54 4.31 80.07 23.47
N ARG A 55 3.01 80.03 23.18
CA ARG A 55 2.20 81.24 23.04
C ARG A 55 2.11 82.04 24.34
N LEU A 56 1.94 81.36 25.48
CA LEU A 56 1.88 82.01 26.79
C LEU A 56 3.25 82.58 27.19
N TYR A 57 4.34 81.88 26.87
CA TYR A 57 5.70 82.35 27.08
C TYR A 57 6.01 83.60 26.25
N LEU A 58 5.72 83.58 24.94
CA LEU A 58 5.94 84.72 24.04
C LEU A 58 5.07 85.94 24.37
N ALA A 59 3.91 85.73 25.02
CA ALA A 59 3.07 86.82 25.51
C ALA A 59 3.64 87.52 26.75
N GLY A 60 4.67 86.95 27.40
CA GLY A 60 5.28 87.49 28.62
C GLY A 60 4.42 87.39 29.88
N ASP A 61 3.33 86.60 29.86
CA ASP A 61 2.44 86.41 31.00
C ASP A 61 2.83 85.14 31.80
N GLU A 62 3.84 85.29 32.66
CA GLU A 62 4.35 84.20 33.51
C GLU A 62 3.27 83.62 34.44
N GLN A 63 2.31 84.45 34.89
CA GLN A 63 1.23 84.00 35.77
C GLN A 63 0.20 83.14 35.03
N ALA A 64 -0.11 83.47 33.78
CA ALA A 64 -0.95 82.62 32.94
C ALA A 64 -0.25 81.30 32.60
N LEU A 65 1.04 81.34 32.27
CA LEU A 65 1.83 80.13 32.01
C LEU A 65 1.90 79.22 33.24
N ALA A 66 2.18 79.77 34.44
CA ALA A 66 2.23 79.01 35.68
C ALA A 66 0.88 78.35 36.02
N ARG A 67 -0.23 79.08 35.89
CA ARG A 67 -1.58 78.54 36.11
C ARG A 67 -1.92 77.42 35.14
N TRP A 68 -1.59 77.60 33.86
CA TRP A 68 -1.81 76.56 32.84
C TRP A 68 -0.97 75.31 33.12
N LEU A 69 0.31 75.46 33.49
CA LEU A 69 1.18 74.35 33.88
C LEU A 69 0.65 73.62 35.12
N GLU A 70 0.20 74.33 36.16
CA GLU A 70 -0.39 73.71 37.35
C GLU A 70 -1.67 72.93 37.01
N GLN A 71 -2.53 73.49 36.15
CA GLN A 71 -3.74 72.83 35.70
C GLN A 71 -3.42 71.55 34.91
N LEU A 72 -2.51 71.63 33.93
CA LEU A 72 -2.10 70.48 33.12
C LEU A 72 -1.49 69.37 33.98
N GLN A 73 -0.60 69.71 34.90
CA GLN A 73 0.03 68.74 35.80
C GLN A 73 -1.00 68.03 36.70
N ARG A 74 -2.02 68.74 37.17
CA ARG A 74 -3.12 68.15 37.96
C ARG A 74 -4.05 67.28 37.12
N GLU A 75 -4.43 67.72 35.93
CA GLU A 75 -5.35 67.00 35.04
C GLU A 75 -4.74 65.70 34.50
N GLU A 76 -3.45 65.73 34.14
CA GLU A 76 -2.73 64.57 33.58
C GLU A 76 -2.03 63.73 34.65
N ASN A 77 -1.98 64.22 35.90
CA ASN A 77 -1.19 63.66 36.99
C ASN A 77 0.25 63.36 36.54
N THR A 78 0.91 64.36 35.97
CA THR A 78 2.27 64.26 35.44
C THR A 78 3.09 65.50 35.75
N TRP A 79 4.41 65.41 35.62
CA TRP A 79 5.31 66.55 35.72
C TRP A 79 5.44 67.27 34.38
N ALA A 80 5.38 68.60 34.39
CA ALA A 80 5.62 69.43 33.23
C ALA A 80 6.31 70.75 33.62
N ALA A 81 7.20 71.26 32.76
CA ALA A 81 7.93 72.50 32.97
C ALA A 81 8.27 73.19 31.65
N VAL A 82 8.43 74.51 31.68
CA VAL A 82 9.08 75.26 30.60
C VAL A 82 10.48 75.65 31.09
N VAL A 83 11.50 75.30 30.32
CA VAL A 83 12.91 75.46 30.70
C VAL A 83 13.68 76.08 29.54
N GLN A 84 14.53 77.05 29.84
CA GLN A 84 15.50 77.58 28.89
C GLN A 84 16.84 76.87 29.08
N SER A 85 17.48 76.46 27.99
CA SER A 85 18.80 75.85 27.98
C SER A 85 19.84 76.82 27.43
N GLU A 86 20.99 76.90 28.10
CA GLU A 86 22.16 77.64 27.65
C GLU A 86 23.32 76.65 27.50
N ILE A 87 23.82 76.49 26.28
CA ILE A 87 24.91 75.56 25.97
C ILE A 87 26.18 76.38 25.77
N GLN A 88 27.13 76.22 26.68
CA GLN A 88 28.41 76.92 26.61
C GLN A 88 29.54 75.92 26.34
N PRO A 89 30.24 76.00 25.19
CA PRO A 89 31.42 75.17 24.96
C PRO A 89 32.54 75.60 25.91
N LEU A 90 33.21 74.63 26.53
CA LEU A 90 34.28 74.87 27.50
C LEU A 90 35.65 74.57 26.89
N ALA A 91 36.71 75.10 27.50
CA ALA A 91 38.11 74.85 27.13
C ALA A 91 38.47 75.20 25.66
N GLY A 92 37.79 76.19 25.07
CA GLY A 92 38.07 76.66 23.70
C GLY A 92 37.62 75.70 22.60
N SER A 93 36.73 74.75 22.92
CA SER A 93 36.08 73.91 21.92
C SER A 93 35.04 74.69 21.12
N GLU A 94 34.75 74.23 19.90
CA GLU A 94 33.66 74.73 19.08
C GLU A 94 32.53 73.71 19.07
N LEU A 95 31.28 74.18 19.19
CA LEU A 95 30.10 73.33 19.10
C LEU A 95 29.70 73.21 17.62
N SER A 96 29.42 71.99 17.17
CA SER A 96 28.94 71.78 15.80
C SER A 96 27.53 72.40 15.65
N PRO A 97 27.25 73.18 14.59
CA PRO A 97 25.91 73.72 14.34
C PRO A 97 24.82 72.63 14.28
N GLN A 98 25.18 71.42 13.84
CA GLN A 98 24.27 70.27 13.82
C GLN A 98 23.82 69.82 15.22
N PHE A 99 24.63 70.08 16.24
CA PHE A 99 24.30 69.77 17.62
C PHE A 99 23.37 70.83 18.22
N GLU A 100 23.58 72.10 17.89
CA GLU A 100 22.71 73.21 18.34
C GLU A 100 21.30 73.09 17.77
N GLU A 101 21.16 72.85 16.45
CA GLU A 101 19.84 72.71 15.80
C GLU A 101 19.05 71.48 16.27
N GLY A 102 19.74 70.47 16.80
CA GLY A 102 19.17 69.20 17.23
C GLY A 102 19.06 69.01 18.74
N PHE A 103 19.54 69.96 19.55
CA PHE A 103 19.64 69.79 21.00
C PHE A 103 18.27 69.69 21.66
N ARG A 104 18.11 68.69 22.52
CA ARG A 104 16.87 68.42 23.27
C ARG A 104 17.23 67.94 24.67
N LEU A 105 16.50 68.44 25.67
CA LEU A 105 16.57 67.99 27.06
C LEU A 105 15.77 66.70 27.29
N GLY A 106 14.85 66.35 26.38
CA GLY A 106 14.02 65.16 26.43
C GLY A 106 13.85 64.45 25.08
N ARG A 107 12.90 63.51 25.01
CA ARG A 107 12.62 62.73 23.80
C ARG A 107 11.68 63.46 22.86
N ASN A 108 11.91 63.32 21.56
CA ASN A 108 10.97 63.76 20.54
C ASN A 108 9.68 62.89 20.60
N VAL A 109 8.52 63.54 20.49
CA VAL A 109 7.17 62.92 20.52
C VAL A 109 6.89 61.94 19.38
N GLU A 110 7.62 62.03 18.28
CA GLU A 110 7.47 61.16 17.11
C GLU A 110 8.33 59.90 17.21
N TRP A 111 9.26 59.85 18.16
CA TRP A 111 10.20 58.75 18.28
C TRP A 111 9.61 57.59 19.07
N LYS A 112 10.00 56.37 18.71
CA LYS A 112 9.60 55.16 19.42
C LYS A 112 9.99 55.22 20.91
N ILE A 113 9.13 54.67 21.76
CA ILE A 113 9.36 54.48 23.18
C ILE A 113 9.81 53.05 23.43
N HIS A 114 10.86 52.92 24.22
CA HIS A 114 11.36 51.62 24.65
C HIS A 114 10.48 51.06 25.77
N LEU A 115 9.59 50.14 25.42
CA LEU A 115 8.56 49.61 26.33
C LEU A 115 9.09 48.73 27.46
N TYR A 116 10.39 48.37 27.45
CA TYR A 116 11.01 47.60 28.51
C TYR A 116 11.37 48.43 29.76
N PHE A 117 11.45 49.77 29.64
CA PHE A 117 11.60 50.63 30.81
C PHE A 117 10.28 50.77 31.53
N THR A 118 10.26 50.74 32.87
CA THR A 118 9.02 50.88 33.66
C THR A 118 8.53 52.33 33.71
N GLU A 119 9.42 53.31 33.62
CA GLU A 119 9.11 54.73 33.75
C GLU A 119 8.75 55.38 32.43
N ASN A 120 7.92 56.43 32.48
CA ASN A 120 7.57 57.21 31.30
C ASN A 120 8.69 58.20 30.98
N PRO A 121 9.09 58.33 29.70
CA PRO A 121 10.13 59.26 29.32
C PRO A 121 9.64 60.71 29.44
N ILE A 122 10.60 61.62 29.65
CA ILE A 122 10.39 63.05 29.48
C ILE A 122 10.37 63.36 27.98
N MET A 123 9.32 64.03 27.54
CA MET A 123 9.13 64.49 26.17
C MET A 123 9.53 65.96 26.06
N ASP A 124 10.18 66.32 24.96
CA ASP A 124 10.67 67.68 24.70
C ASP A 124 10.03 68.25 23.44
N LEU A 125 9.31 69.36 23.65
CA LEU A 125 8.78 70.21 22.61
C LEU A 125 9.52 71.55 22.64
N THR A 126 10.57 71.62 21.82
CA THR A 126 11.41 72.81 21.62
C THR A 126 10.60 73.91 20.93
N PHE A 127 10.68 75.13 21.44
CA PHE A 127 10.05 76.31 20.86
C PHE A 127 10.81 76.78 19.61
N ALA A 128 10.22 77.71 18.87
CA ALA A 128 10.81 78.27 17.64
C ALA A 128 12.13 79.02 17.87
N ASP A 129 12.44 79.40 19.10
CA ASP A 129 13.70 80.05 19.48
C ASP A 129 14.90 79.09 19.59
N GLY A 130 14.66 77.77 19.58
CA GLY A 130 15.69 76.73 19.62
C GLY A 130 16.33 76.47 20.99
N HIS A 131 16.05 77.31 22.00
CA HIS A 131 16.69 77.24 23.33
C HIS A 131 15.67 77.12 24.47
N THR A 132 14.39 77.35 24.22
CA THR A 132 13.32 77.14 25.20
C THR A 132 12.59 75.84 24.92
N HIS A 133 12.32 75.08 25.98
CA HIS A 133 11.80 73.72 25.91
C HIS A 133 10.57 73.59 26.80
N PHE A 134 9.47 73.08 26.25
CA PHE A 134 8.38 72.52 27.05
C PHE A 134 8.65 71.04 27.30
N LEU A 135 8.89 70.71 28.56
CA LEU A 135 9.17 69.36 29.05
C LEU A 135 7.95 68.79 29.74
N ILE A 136 7.61 67.54 29.42
CA ILE A 136 6.51 66.83 30.08
C ILE A 136 6.85 65.34 30.21
N THR A 137 6.73 64.77 31.41
CA THR A 137 6.76 63.31 31.56
C THR A 137 5.54 62.74 30.87
N LEU A 138 5.72 61.80 29.94
CA LEU A 138 4.60 61.29 29.14
C LEU A 138 3.47 60.78 30.06
N PRO A 139 2.23 61.29 29.92
CA PRO A 139 1.11 60.82 30.74
C PRO A 139 0.86 59.31 30.56
N GLN A 140 0.54 58.60 31.64
CA GLN A 140 0.37 57.14 31.61
C GLN A 140 -0.66 56.67 30.58
N ARG A 141 -1.74 57.44 30.36
CA ARG A 141 -2.78 57.12 29.36
C ARG A 141 -2.31 57.24 27.91
N MET A 142 -1.22 57.97 27.66
CA MET A 142 -0.63 58.16 26.33
C MET A 142 0.52 57.19 26.06
N ARG A 143 0.89 56.38 27.05
CA ARG A 143 1.96 55.39 26.94
C ARG A 143 1.55 54.29 25.95
N PRO A 144 2.33 54.06 24.89
CA PRO A 144 1.99 53.05 23.89
C PRO A 144 2.29 51.63 24.42
N GLY A 145 1.77 50.62 23.75
CA GLY A 145 2.08 49.22 24.07
C GLY A 145 1.35 48.61 25.27
N ALA A 146 0.22 49.18 25.70
CA ALA A 146 -0.62 48.64 26.77
C ALA A 146 -0.98 47.15 26.55
N TYR A 147 -1.21 46.75 25.29
CA TYR A 147 -1.57 45.37 24.91
C TYR A 147 -0.38 44.48 24.47
N LEU A 148 0.85 44.95 24.64
CA LEU A 148 2.05 44.21 24.21
C LEU A 148 2.22 42.87 24.96
N PRO A 149 1.95 42.77 26.28
CA PRO A 149 2.04 41.49 27.00
C PRO A 149 1.07 40.43 26.45
N GLU A 150 -0.20 40.79 26.21
CA GLU A 150 -1.21 39.88 25.66
C GLU A 150 -0.84 39.48 24.22
N ALA A 151 -0.41 40.43 23.40
CA ALA A 151 0.04 40.16 22.04
C ALA A 151 1.25 39.21 22.02
N ARG A 152 2.23 39.40 22.93
CA ARG A 152 3.39 38.50 23.07
C ARG A 152 2.98 37.10 23.50
N LEU A 153 2.07 36.98 24.46
CA LEU A 153 1.55 35.68 24.90
C LEU A 153 0.83 34.96 23.75
N PHE A 154 -0.02 35.68 23.01
CA PHE A 154 -0.73 35.12 21.86
C PHE A 154 0.24 34.63 20.78
N LEU A 155 1.19 35.47 20.35
CA LEU A 155 2.15 35.14 19.30
C LEU A 155 3.12 34.02 19.69
N LYS A 156 3.59 33.98 20.94
CA LYS A 156 4.58 32.99 21.39
C LYS A 156 3.98 31.67 21.86
N ALA A 157 2.71 31.64 22.27
CA ALA A 157 2.07 30.44 22.81
C ALA A 157 0.82 30.03 22.02
N ALA A 158 -0.22 30.88 22.00
CA ALA A 158 -1.52 30.49 21.46
C ALA A 158 -1.49 30.18 19.96
N LEU A 159 -0.82 31.03 19.17
CA LEU A 159 -0.67 30.85 17.72
C LEU A 159 0.08 29.55 17.37
N PRO A 160 1.32 29.31 17.86
CA PRO A 160 2.02 28.05 17.57
C PRO A 160 1.27 26.81 18.08
N LEU A 161 0.60 26.87 19.24
CA LEU A 161 -0.23 25.78 19.74
C LEU A 161 -1.38 25.45 18.77
N ALA A 162 -2.11 26.47 18.30
CA ALA A 162 -3.21 26.29 17.37
C ALA A 162 -2.73 25.68 16.03
N VAL A 163 -1.60 26.16 15.51
CA VAL A 163 -1.00 25.62 14.27
C VAL A 163 -0.56 24.16 14.47
N LEU A 164 0.05 23.83 15.62
CA LEU A 164 0.49 22.47 15.92
C LEU A 164 -0.68 21.49 16.06
N LEU A 165 -1.78 21.91 16.70
CA LEU A 165 -3.01 21.13 16.76
C LEU A 165 -3.62 20.90 15.37
N ALA A 166 -3.69 21.94 14.54
CA ALA A 166 -4.18 21.82 13.16
C ALA A 166 -3.31 20.86 12.34
N LEU A 167 -1.98 20.96 12.45
CA LEU A 167 -1.05 20.08 11.76
C LEU A 167 -1.20 18.62 12.21
N CYS A 168 -1.36 18.39 13.52
CA CYS A 168 -1.60 17.07 14.09
C CYS A 168 -2.87 16.43 13.51
N LEU A 169 -3.96 17.20 13.40
CA LEU A 169 -5.22 16.73 12.79
C LEU A 169 -5.05 16.38 11.30
N VAL A 170 -4.28 17.17 10.55
CA VAL A 170 -3.99 16.89 9.13
C VAL A 170 -3.17 15.61 8.99
N ILE A 171 -2.10 15.44 9.77
CA ILE A 171 -1.26 14.24 9.75
C ILE A 171 -2.08 13.01 10.16
N TYR A 172 -2.87 13.10 11.23
CA TYR A 172 -3.77 12.04 11.67
C TYR A 172 -4.71 11.60 10.54
N ARG A 173 -5.39 12.54 9.87
CA ARG A 173 -6.27 12.22 8.74
C ARG A 173 -5.50 11.61 7.56
N HIS A 174 -4.30 12.11 7.27
CA HIS A 174 -3.48 11.63 6.16
C HIS A 174 -2.96 10.20 6.37
N LEU A 175 -2.70 9.78 7.62
CA LEU A 175 -2.26 8.43 7.96
C LEU A 175 -3.44 7.48 8.20
N MET A 176 -4.45 7.92 8.95
CA MET A 176 -5.46 7.01 9.49
C MET A 176 -6.60 6.72 8.52
N ASN A 177 -6.94 7.65 7.62
CA ASN A 177 -7.95 7.37 6.59
C ASN A 177 -7.55 6.20 5.67
N PRO A 178 -6.32 6.13 5.10
CA PRO A 178 -5.86 4.96 4.34
C PRO A 178 -5.89 3.64 5.11
N VAL A 179 -5.47 3.68 6.39
CA VAL A 179 -5.45 2.49 7.24
C VAL A 179 -6.87 1.96 7.45
N ARG A 180 -7.84 2.85 7.67
CA ARG A 180 -9.25 2.47 7.78
C ARG A 180 -9.82 1.89 6.48
N GLN A 181 -9.37 2.36 5.32
CA GLN A 181 -9.76 1.75 4.04
C GLN A 181 -9.22 0.32 3.88
N LEU A 182 -7.97 0.09 4.31
CA LEU A 182 -7.38 -1.25 4.32
C LEU A 182 -8.11 -2.16 5.32
N GLU A 183 -8.47 -1.65 6.50
CA GLU A 183 -9.28 -2.36 7.50
C GLU A 183 -10.64 -2.78 6.91
N LEU A 184 -11.34 -1.87 6.22
CA LEU A 184 -12.60 -2.17 5.57
C LEU A 184 -12.47 -3.24 4.49
N ALA A 185 -11.45 -3.15 3.63
CA ALA A 185 -11.19 -4.16 2.60
C ALA A 185 -10.87 -5.53 3.22
N THR A 186 -10.08 -5.55 4.28
CA THR A 186 -9.73 -6.77 5.03
C THR A 186 -10.98 -7.39 5.66
N ARG A 187 -11.84 -6.57 6.27
CA ARG A 187 -13.09 -7.03 6.86
C ARG A 187 -14.03 -7.61 5.82
N GLN A 188 -14.24 -6.92 4.70
CA GLN A 188 -15.06 -7.43 3.59
C GLN A 188 -14.53 -8.77 3.07
N PHE A 189 -13.21 -8.90 2.93
CA PHE A 189 -12.58 -10.15 2.54
C PHE A 189 -12.85 -11.27 3.55
N SER A 190 -12.71 -11.00 4.84
CA SER A 190 -12.98 -11.97 5.92
C SER A 190 -14.45 -12.39 6.00
N GLU A 191 -15.38 -11.52 5.60
CA GLU A 191 -16.81 -11.79 5.53
C GLU A 191 -17.20 -12.60 4.27
N GLY A 192 -16.22 -12.95 3.41
CA GLY A 192 -16.41 -13.83 2.25
C GLY A 192 -16.43 -13.12 0.90
N ASN A 193 -16.24 -11.80 0.84
CA ASN A 193 -16.11 -11.07 -0.42
C ASN A 193 -14.70 -11.20 -0.99
N LEU A 194 -14.47 -12.25 -1.80
CA LEU A 194 -13.18 -12.51 -2.45
C LEU A 194 -12.76 -11.44 -3.48
N GLY A 195 -13.69 -10.57 -3.90
CA GLY A 195 -13.45 -9.44 -4.79
C GLY A 195 -13.01 -8.15 -4.09
N ALA A 196 -12.90 -8.14 -2.76
CA ALA A 196 -12.47 -6.95 -2.02
C ALA A 196 -11.05 -6.54 -2.41
N ARG A 197 -10.85 -5.24 -2.72
CA ARG A 197 -9.55 -4.67 -3.10
C ARG A 197 -9.30 -3.35 -2.37
N ALA A 198 -8.13 -3.23 -1.75
CA ALA A 198 -7.72 -2.06 -0.97
C ALA A 198 -7.10 -0.96 -1.84
N ARG A 199 -6.38 -1.31 -2.93
CA ARG A 199 -5.65 -0.31 -3.74
C ARG A 199 -6.56 0.74 -4.37
N ALA A 200 -7.72 0.31 -4.86
CA ALA A 200 -8.70 1.18 -5.52
C ALA A 200 -9.23 2.27 -4.58
N LEU A 201 -9.35 1.98 -3.28
CA LEU A 201 -9.85 2.89 -2.26
C LEU A 201 -8.83 3.99 -1.87
N LEU A 202 -7.56 3.84 -2.27
CA LEU A 202 -6.48 4.78 -1.95
C LEU A 202 -6.24 5.86 -3.03
N GLY A 203 -6.99 5.84 -4.14
CA GLY A 203 -6.89 6.84 -5.21
C GLY A 203 -5.47 6.93 -5.81
N ASN A 204 -5.02 8.15 -6.15
CA ASN A 204 -3.72 8.38 -6.81
C ASN A 204 -2.50 8.44 -5.85
N ARG A 205 -2.63 7.92 -4.62
CA ARG A 205 -1.48 7.82 -3.71
C ARG A 205 -0.40 6.89 -4.27
N ASN A 206 0.86 7.20 -3.95
CA ASN A 206 2.03 6.41 -4.34
C ASN A 206 3.09 6.46 -3.23
N ASP A 207 2.81 5.75 -2.14
CA ASP A 207 3.65 5.66 -0.95
C ASP A 207 3.63 4.24 -0.34
N GLU A 208 4.23 4.09 0.83
CA GLU A 208 4.38 2.83 1.55
C GLU A 208 3.02 2.16 1.85
N LEU A 209 1.95 2.95 2.05
CA LEU A 209 0.61 2.42 2.27
C LEU A 209 0.00 1.88 0.96
N THR A 210 0.35 2.49 -0.17
CA THR A 210 0.01 1.95 -1.50
C THR A 210 0.65 0.57 -1.71
N ALA A 211 1.93 0.42 -1.40
CA ALA A 211 2.63 -0.86 -1.53
C ALA A 211 2.03 -1.94 -0.60
N LEU A 212 1.59 -1.56 0.59
CA LEU A 212 0.89 -2.46 1.51
C LEU A 212 -0.46 -2.91 0.94
N ALA A 213 -1.25 -1.98 0.38
CA ALA A 213 -2.53 -2.31 -0.25
C ALA A 213 -2.37 -3.22 -1.48
N GLU A 214 -1.35 -3.02 -2.31
CA GLU A 214 -1.05 -3.92 -3.43
C GLU A 214 -0.66 -5.32 -2.96
N THR A 215 0.06 -5.41 -1.84
CA THR A 215 0.43 -6.70 -1.25
C THR A 215 -0.81 -7.42 -0.71
N PHE A 216 -1.72 -6.70 -0.06
CA PHE A 216 -3.03 -7.23 0.34
C PHE A 216 -3.83 -7.71 -0.88
N ASP A 217 -3.91 -6.92 -1.95
CA ASP A 217 -4.69 -7.27 -3.14
C ASP A 217 -4.17 -8.55 -3.82
N ARG A 218 -2.84 -8.71 -3.94
CA ARG A 218 -2.23 -9.95 -4.46
C ARG A 218 -2.54 -11.16 -3.58
N MET A 219 -2.51 -10.98 -2.26
CA MET A 219 -2.88 -12.03 -1.31
C MET A 219 -4.37 -12.40 -1.45
N ALA A 220 -5.25 -11.41 -1.51
CA ALA A 220 -6.69 -11.60 -1.65
C ALA A 220 -7.07 -12.30 -2.96
N GLU A 221 -6.40 -11.95 -4.06
CA GLU A 221 -6.54 -12.62 -5.36
C GLU A 221 -6.12 -14.09 -5.28
N ARG A 222 -4.91 -14.38 -4.79
CA ARG A 222 -4.40 -15.74 -4.68
C ARG A 222 -5.27 -16.63 -3.79
N ILE A 223 -5.71 -16.12 -2.64
CA ILE A 223 -6.61 -16.87 -1.74
C ILE A 223 -7.99 -17.03 -2.39
N GLY A 224 -8.49 -16.00 -3.08
CA GLY A 224 -9.75 -16.06 -3.80
C GLY A 224 -9.78 -17.16 -4.86
N ASP A 225 -8.72 -17.24 -5.66
CA ASP A 225 -8.55 -18.27 -6.70
C ASP A 225 -8.48 -19.68 -6.10
N LEU A 226 -7.75 -19.85 -4.99
CA LEU A 226 -7.65 -21.12 -4.26
C LEU A 226 -9.01 -21.57 -3.69
N ILE A 227 -9.78 -20.65 -3.09
CA ILE A 227 -11.11 -20.98 -2.59
C ILE A 227 -12.04 -21.35 -3.74
N GLN A 228 -11.95 -20.65 -4.87
CA GLN A 228 -12.78 -20.94 -6.03
C GLN A 228 -12.38 -22.25 -6.74
N SER A 229 -11.11 -22.63 -6.76
CA SER A 229 -10.67 -23.93 -7.26
C SER A 229 -11.16 -25.07 -6.36
N GLN A 230 -11.00 -24.95 -5.04
CA GLN A 230 -11.50 -25.93 -4.07
C GLN A 230 -13.02 -26.12 -4.17
N ARG A 231 -13.79 -25.03 -4.29
CA ARG A 231 -15.25 -25.11 -4.46
C ARG A 231 -15.65 -25.86 -5.74
N ARG A 232 -14.96 -25.60 -6.85
CA ARG A 232 -15.18 -26.32 -8.12
C ARG A 232 -14.87 -27.79 -7.96
N LEU A 233 -13.71 -28.14 -7.40
CA LEU A 233 -13.30 -29.51 -7.16
C LEU A 233 -14.31 -30.30 -6.31
N ILE A 234 -14.82 -29.73 -5.22
CA ILE A 234 -15.85 -30.36 -4.38
C ILE A 234 -17.17 -30.54 -5.14
N SER A 235 -17.57 -29.52 -5.91
CA SER A 235 -18.79 -29.58 -6.74
C SER A 235 -18.69 -30.70 -7.76
N ASP A 236 -17.59 -30.76 -8.50
CA ASP A 236 -17.35 -31.74 -9.55
C ASP A 236 -17.26 -33.16 -8.98
N LEU A 237 -16.55 -33.34 -7.86
CA LEU A 237 -16.52 -34.60 -7.11
C LEU A 237 -17.94 -35.06 -6.71
N SER A 238 -18.76 -34.14 -6.21
CA SER A 238 -20.13 -34.45 -5.77
C SER A 238 -21.02 -34.89 -6.96
N HIS A 239 -20.82 -34.30 -8.12
CA HIS A 239 -21.51 -34.68 -9.35
C HIS A 239 -21.08 -36.07 -9.84
N GLU A 240 -19.77 -36.32 -9.88
CA GLU A 240 -19.22 -37.60 -10.34
C GLU A 240 -19.54 -38.75 -9.39
N LEU A 241 -19.65 -38.53 -8.07
CA LEU A 241 -20.07 -39.56 -7.12
C LEU A 241 -21.57 -39.90 -7.20
N ARG A 242 -22.42 -38.95 -7.63
CA ARG A 242 -23.88 -39.19 -7.71
C ARG A 242 -24.22 -40.26 -8.75
N THR A 243 -23.53 -40.25 -9.88
CA THR A 243 -23.76 -41.18 -11.00
C THR A 243 -23.56 -42.66 -10.61
N PRO A 244 -22.41 -43.11 -10.07
CA PRO A 244 -22.23 -44.49 -9.64
C PRO A 244 -23.15 -44.84 -8.47
N LEU A 245 -23.45 -43.91 -7.56
CA LEU A 245 -24.39 -44.14 -6.47
C LEU A 245 -25.80 -44.49 -7.00
N THR A 246 -26.32 -43.72 -7.97
CA THR A 246 -27.61 -44.02 -8.61
C THR A 246 -27.59 -45.37 -9.34
N ARG A 247 -26.46 -45.76 -9.93
CA ARG A 247 -26.32 -47.07 -10.60
C ARG A 247 -26.30 -48.23 -9.61
N ILE A 248 -25.66 -48.04 -8.45
CA ILE A 248 -25.67 -49.01 -7.36
C ILE A 248 -27.10 -49.17 -6.84
N ASP A 249 -27.82 -48.07 -6.59
CA ASP A 249 -29.22 -48.11 -6.15
C ASP A 249 -30.10 -48.87 -7.14
N MET A 250 -29.97 -48.58 -8.45
CA MET A 250 -30.70 -49.32 -9.50
C MET A 250 -30.36 -50.81 -9.51
N ALA A 251 -29.07 -51.17 -9.38
CA ALA A 251 -28.64 -52.56 -9.36
C ALA A 251 -29.19 -53.30 -8.12
N ILE A 252 -29.23 -52.64 -6.96
CA ILE A 252 -29.83 -53.18 -5.74
C ILE A 252 -31.33 -53.38 -5.94
N SER A 253 -32.07 -52.41 -6.49
CA SER A 253 -33.51 -52.57 -6.77
C SER A 253 -33.80 -53.73 -7.73
N CYS A 254 -32.99 -53.93 -8.77
CA CYS A 254 -33.15 -55.08 -9.67
C CYS A 254 -32.90 -56.42 -8.95
N VAL A 255 -31.93 -56.47 -8.04
CA VAL A 255 -31.66 -57.65 -7.20
C VAL A 255 -32.83 -57.93 -6.25
N GLU A 256 -33.42 -56.89 -5.63
CA GLU A 256 -34.59 -57.01 -4.76
C GLU A 256 -35.84 -57.51 -5.51
N GLU A 257 -36.01 -57.12 -6.78
CA GLU A 257 -37.07 -57.58 -7.67
C GLU A 257 -36.83 -59.00 -8.25
N GLY A 258 -35.69 -59.63 -7.93
CA GLY A 258 -35.35 -60.99 -8.37
C GLY A 258 -34.89 -61.08 -9.83
N ILE A 259 -34.51 -59.96 -10.45
CA ILE A 259 -34.07 -59.88 -11.84
C ILE A 259 -32.54 -60.09 -11.89
N ASP A 260 -32.09 -61.15 -12.56
CA ASP A 260 -30.68 -61.44 -12.93
C ASP A 260 -29.59 -61.15 -11.87
N THR A 261 -29.66 -61.86 -10.74
CA THR A 261 -28.75 -61.70 -9.60
C THR A 261 -27.27 -62.04 -9.88
N GLN A 262 -26.96 -62.79 -10.93
CA GLN A 262 -25.57 -63.21 -11.20
C GLN A 262 -24.70 -62.09 -11.78
N HIS A 263 -25.29 -61.10 -12.48
CA HIS A 263 -24.54 -60.04 -13.14
C HIS A 263 -24.49 -58.72 -12.36
N PHE A 264 -25.37 -58.51 -11.37
CA PHE A 264 -25.43 -57.27 -10.61
C PHE A 264 -24.39 -57.17 -9.48
N LEU A 265 -24.05 -58.26 -8.79
CA LEU A 265 -23.04 -58.23 -7.72
C LEU A 265 -21.64 -57.79 -8.22
N PRO A 266 -21.13 -58.34 -9.35
CA PRO A 266 -19.87 -57.86 -9.94
C PRO A 266 -19.95 -56.40 -10.39
N ARG A 267 -21.13 -55.97 -10.87
CA ARG A 267 -21.37 -54.58 -11.31
C ARG A 267 -21.36 -53.59 -10.14
N ILE A 268 -21.98 -53.94 -9.01
CA ILE A 268 -21.94 -53.15 -7.77
C ILE A 268 -20.49 -53.05 -7.27
N ARG A 269 -19.75 -54.18 -7.22
CA ARG A 269 -18.35 -54.16 -6.81
C ARG A 269 -17.51 -53.23 -7.70
N ARG A 270 -17.69 -53.30 -9.01
CA ARG A 270 -17.01 -52.42 -9.97
C ARG A 270 -17.32 -50.93 -9.71
N GLU A 271 -18.57 -50.56 -9.47
CA GLU A 271 -18.90 -49.16 -9.19
C GLU A 271 -18.33 -48.69 -7.83
N CYS A 272 -18.28 -49.57 -6.81
CA CYS A 272 -17.60 -49.26 -5.54
C CYS A 272 -16.08 -49.04 -5.73
N ASP A 273 -15.43 -49.86 -6.54
CA ASP A 273 -13.99 -49.73 -6.83
C ASP A 273 -13.71 -48.44 -7.62
N LEU A 274 -14.58 -48.08 -8.56
CA LEU A 274 -14.51 -46.80 -9.29
C LEU A 274 -14.69 -45.59 -8.36
N MET A 275 -15.63 -45.65 -7.41
CA MET A 275 -15.79 -44.59 -6.41
C MET A 275 -14.59 -44.48 -5.48
N ARG A 276 -13.98 -45.60 -5.07
CA ARG A 276 -12.75 -45.59 -4.25
C ARG A 276 -11.61 -44.90 -4.99
N ALA A 277 -11.36 -45.30 -6.24
CA ALA A 277 -10.33 -44.68 -7.06
C ALA A 277 -10.58 -43.18 -7.26
N LEU A 278 -11.83 -42.77 -7.49
CA LEU A 278 -12.20 -41.34 -7.60
C LEU A 278 -11.82 -40.56 -6.33
N VAL A 279 -12.16 -41.09 -5.16
CA VAL A 279 -11.86 -40.43 -3.88
C VAL A 279 -10.36 -40.34 -3.65
N GLU A 280 -9.62 -41.42 -3.90
CA GLU A 280 -8.15 -41.45 -3.76
C GLU A 280 -7.47 -40.48 -4.73
N ASP A 281 -7.88 -40.46 -6.00
CA ASP A 281 -7.36 -39.54 -7.01
C ASP A 281 -7.66 -38.08 -6.64
N THR A 282 -8.87 -37.80 -6.14
CA THR A 282 -9.26 -36.44 -5.74
C THR A 282 -8.50 -35.96 -4.51
N LEU A 283 -8.28 -36.84 -3.53
CA LEU A 283 -7.46 -36.53 -2.36
C LEU A 283 -6.00 -36.28 -2.76
N THR A 284 -5.46 -37.11 -3.65
CA THR A 284 -4.10 -36.94 -4.18
C THR A 284 -3.97 -35.62 -4.93
N LEU A 285 -4.96 -35.28 -5.76
CA LEU A 285 -5.00 -34.01 -6.48
C LEU A 285 -5.06 -32.81 -5.51
N ALA A 286 -5.93 -32.85 -4.51
CA ALA A 286 -6.05 -31.79 -3.50
C ALA A 286 -4.77 -31.64 -2.67
N TRP A 287 -4.07 -32.73 -2.39
CA TRP A 287 -2.77 -32.71 -1.70
C TRP A 287 -1.70 -32.03 -2.55
N LEU A 288 -1.58 -32.41 -3.84
CA LEU A 288 -0.64 -31.81 -4.79
C LEU A 288 -0.92 -30.32 -5.09
N GLU A 289 -2.16 -29.85 -4.94
CA GLU A 289 -2.51 -28.44 -5.14
C GLU A 289 -2.21 -27.54 -3.94
N ASN A 290 -2.31 -28.06 -2.70
CA ASN A 290 -2.20 -27.25 -1.49
C ASN A 290 -0.78 -27.25 -0.89
N GLU A 291 -0.05 -28.36 -1.00
CA GLU A 291 1.33 -28.48 -0.54
C GLU A 291 2.25 -28.57 -1.76
N GLN A 292 3.41 -27.88 -1.75
CA GLN A 292 4.53 -28.30 -2.60
C GLN A 292 5.14 -29.48 -1.85
N PRO A 293 4.79 -30.74 -2.20
CA PRO A 293 5.28 -31.86 -1.42
C PRO A 293 6.81 -31.88 -1.45
N GLU A 294 7.42 -32.04 -0.28
CA GLU A 294 8.79 -32.53 -0.16
C GLU A 294 8.78 -33.98 -0.67
N LEU A 295 8.80 -34.12 -1.99
CA LEU A 295 8.91 -35.42 -2.63
C LEU A 295 10.28 -35.98 -2.30
N ASN A 296 10.32 -37.23 -1.82
CA ASN A 296 11.57 -37.96 -1.64
C ASN A 296 12.38 -37.88 -2.93
N GLN A 297 13.57 -37.29 -2.82
CA GLN A 297 14.49 -37.12 -3.94
C GLN A 297 15.39 -38.34 -4.02
N GLU A 298 15.30 -39.04 -5.13
CA GLU A 298 16.10 -40.20 -5.46
C GLU A 298 16.58 -40.11 -6.92
N ASP A 299 17.65 -40.83 -7.20
CA ASP A 299 18.20 -40.97 -8.54
C ASP A 299 17.59 -42.24 -9.15
N LEU A 300 17.10 -42.14 -10.39
CA LEU A 300 16.47 -43.26 -11.09
C LEU A 300 16.80 -43.26 -12.58
N ASP A 301 16.73 -44.44 -13.20
CA ASP A 301 16.77 -44.58 -14.65
C ASP A 301 15.35 -44.52 -15.22
N LEU A 302 15.08 -43.51 -16.06
CA LEU A 302 13.79 -43.33 -16.70
C LEU A 302 13.52 -44.45 -17.73
N THR A 303 14.55 -45.03 -18.34
CA THR A 303 14.39 -46.16 -19.27
C THR A 303 13.75 -47.34 -18.55
N ASP A 304 14.30 -47.75 -17.40
CA ASP A 304 13.80 -48.88 -16.60
C ASP A 304 12.36 -48.65 -16.13
N LEU A 305 12.05 -47.43 -15.67
CA LEU A 305 10.71 -47.07 -15.23
C LEU A 305 9.69 -47.14 -16.38
N VAL A 306 10.02 -46.57 -17.55
CA VAL A 306 9.13 -46.57 -18.70
C VAL A 306 8.93 -47.98 -19.25
N ASP A 307 9.98 -48.82 -19.26
CA ASP A 307 9.87 -50.20 -19.73
C ASP A 307 8.98 -51.04 -18.79
N THR A 308 9.12 -50.89 -17.47
CA THR A 308 8.25 -51.53 -16.47
C THR A 308 6.77 -51.14 -16.70
N ILE A 309 6.49 -49.84 -16.86
CA ILE A 309 5.12 -49.36 -17.11
C ILE A 309 4.59 -49.87 -18.46
N ALA A 310 5.45 -49.99 -19.47
CA ALA A 310 5.05 -50.54 -20.76
C ALA A 310 4.75 -52.04 -20.69
N GLU A 311 5.48 -52.81 -19.87
CA GLU A 311 5.17 -54.23 -19.60
C GLU A 311 3.84 -54.40 -18.87
N ASP A 312 3.59 -53.59 -17.83
CA ASP A 312 2.31 -53.61 -17.11
C ASP A 312 1.14 -53.26 -18.06
N ALA A 313 1.32 -52.26 -18.91
CA ALA A 313 0.33 -51.89 -19.92
C ALA A 313 0.11 -53.00 -20.97
N ARG A 314 1.16 -53.73 -21.37
CA ARG A 314 1.06 -54.91 -22.26
C ARG A 314 0.25 -56.03 -21.62
N TYR A 315 0.36 -56.20 -20.31
CA TYR A 315 -0.41 -57.19 -19.56
C TYR A 315 -1.88 -56.77 -19.40
N GLU A 316 -2.15 -55.50 -19.09
CA GLU A 316 -3.51 -54.98 -18.88
C GLU A 316 -4.31 -54.86 -20.20
N TYR A 317 -3.64 -54.54 -21.31
CA TYR A 317 -4.24 -54.30 -22.63
C TYR A 317 -3.70 -55.28 -23.69
N PRO A 318 -4.00 -56.59 -23.61
CA PRO A 318 -3.43 -57.60 -24.51
C PRO A 318 -3.91 -57.47 -25.97
N GLU A 319 -4.98 -56.72 -26.22
CA GLU A 319 -5.53 -56.48 -27.56
C GLU A 319 -4.88 -55.30 -28.29
N HIS A 320 -3.94 -54.60 -27.65
CA HIS A 320 -3.27 -53.41 -28.19
C HIS A 320 -1.79 -53.69 -28.50
N HIS A 321 -1.25 -52.99 -29.50
CA HIS A 321 0.16 -53.08 -29.86
C HIS A 321 0.97 -51.98 -29.18
N ILE A 322 1.57 -52.26 -28.02
CA ILE A 322 2.42 -51.30 -27.30
C ILE A 322 3.86 -51.46 -27.78
N ARG A 323 4.40 -50.41 -28.43
CA ARG A 323 5.77 -50.34 -28.94
C ARG A 323 6.58 -49.33 -28.15
N THR A 324 7.82 -49.69 -27.83
CA THR A 324 8.75 -48.85 -27.08
C THR A 324 10.01 -48.57 -27.91
N GLU A 325 10.44 -47.30 -27.95
CA GLU A 325 11.73 -46.87 -28.48
C GLU A 325 12.45 -46.10 -27.36
N LEU A 326 13.29 -46.80 -26.61
CA LEU A 326 13.97 -46.27 -25.43
C LEU A 326 15.50 -46.27 -25.65
N PRO A 327 16.23 -45.26 -25.16
CA PRO A 327 17.69 -45.28 -25.11
C PRO A 327 18.19 -46.31 -24.09
N GLU A 328 19.47 -46.70 -24.16
CA GLU A 328 20.04 -47.68 -23.22
C GLU A 328 19.94 -47.22 -21.76
N GLN A 329 20.14 -45.94 -21.47
CA GLN A 329 20.06 -45.35 -20.12
C GLN A 329 19.56 -43.92 -20.19
N ALA A 330 18.73 -43.52 -19.23
CA ALA A 330 18.21 -42.17 -19.08
C ALA A 330 18.16 -41.76 -17.59
N GLU A 331 19.33 -41.46 -17.01
CA GLU A 331 19.46 -41.13 -15.58
C GLU A 331 18.85 -39.75 -15.27
N ILE A 332 17.96 -39.70 -14.27
CA ILE A 332 17.40 -38.46 -13.69
C ILE A 332 17.80 -38.38 -12.22
N ARG A 333 18.36 -37.24 -11.81
CA ARG A 333 18.79 -37.00 -10.43
C ARG A 333 17.88 -36.07 -9.66
N GLY A 334 17.67 -36.40 -8.38
CA GLY A 334 16.89 -35.58 -7.45
C GLY A 334 15.39 -35.49 -7.78
N THR A 335 14.83 -36.58 -8.32
CA THR A 335 13.40 -36.67 -8.68
C THR A 335 12.65 -37.63 -7.74
N SER A 336 11.36 -37.83 -7.94
CA SER A 336 10.56 -38.79 -7.18
C SER A 336 10.08 -39.91 -8.08
N HIS A 337 10.53 -41.14 -7.82
CA HIS A 337 10.12 -42.31 -8.59
C HIS A 337 8.60 -42.46 -8.57
N ARG A 338 7.98 -42.32 -7.39
CA ARG A 338 6.53 -42.45 -7.24
C ARG A 338 5.76 -41.44 -8.07
N ALA A 339 6.10 -40.15 -8.00
CA ALA A 339 5.39 -39.11 -8.74
C ALA A 339 5.56 -39.30 -10.26
N LEU A 340 6.77 -39.63 -10.69
CA LEU A 340 7.08 -39.85 -12.10
C LEU A 340 6.36 -41.09 -12.65
N ALA A 341 6.38 -42.21 -11.91
CA ALA A 341 5.66 -43.43 -12.23
C ALA A 341 4.16 -43.15 -12.40
N GLN A 342 3.54 -42.48 -11.43
CA GLN A 342 2.11 -42.14 -11.47
C GLN A 342 1.77 -41.22 -12.64
N ALA A 343 2.66 -40.29 -13.02
CA ALA A 343 2.42 -39.44 -14.18
C ALA A 343 2.45 -40.22 -15.49
N ILE A 344 3.48 -41.04 -15.68
CA ILE A 344 3.68 -41.83 -16.91
C ILE A 344 2.59 -42.88 -17.04
N GLU A 345 2.29 -43.62 -15.96
CA GLU A 345 1.23 -44.63 -15.93
C GLU A 345 -0.13 -44.02 -16.32
N ASN A 346 -0.48 -42.85 -15.78
CA ASN A 346 -1.72 -42.17 -16.14
C ASN A 346 -1.79 -41.78 -17.62
N VAL A 347 -0.66 -41.35 -18.21
CA VAL A 347 -0.61 -41.00 -19.64
C VAL A 347 -0.70 -42.24 -20.51
N VAL A 348 0.07 -43.30 -20.20
CA VAL A 348 0.07 -44.57 -20.95
C VAL A 348 -1.28 -45.26 -20.88
N ARG A 349 -1.87 -45.36 -19.68
CA ARG A 349 -3.22 -45.93 -19.51
C ARG A 349 -4.28 -45.13 -20.25
N ASN A 350 -4.14 -43.79 -20.30
CA ASN A 350 -5.02 -42.93 -21.07
C ASN A 350 -4.89 -43.21 -22.59
N ALA A 351 -3.67 -43.36 -23.10
CA ALA A 351 -3.40 -43.73 -24.49
C ALA A 351 -4.03 -45.09 -24.85
N CYS A 352 -3.76 -46.13 -24.06
CA CYS A 352 -4.35 -47.47 -24.28
C CYS A 352 -5.88 -47.46 -24.27
N LYS A 353 -6.48 -46.69 -23.35
CA LYS A 353 -7.93 -46.59 -23.19
C LYS A 353 -8.64 -45.99 -24.41
N TYR A 354 -8.03 -45.00 -25.07
CA TYR A 354 -8.62 -44.34 -26.23
C TYR A 354 -8.21 -44.94 -27.57
N THR A 355 -7.19 -45.80 -27.57
CA THR A 355 -6.78 -46.57 -28.74
C THR A 355 -7.83 -47.65 -29.04
N PRO A 356 -8.33 -47.75 -30.28
CA PRO A 356 -9.22 -48.84 -30.67
C PRO A 356 -8.53 -50.21 -30.57
N ALA A 357 -9.29 -51.29 -30.40
CA ALA A 357 -8.74 -52.65 -30.35
C ALA A 357 -7.92 -52.96 -31.62
N GLY A 358 -6.73 -53.54 -31.46
CA GLY A 358 -5.75 -53.75 -32.54
C GLY A 358 -4.95 -52.50 -32.95
N GLY A 359 -5.21 -51.34 -32.34
CA GLY A 359 -4.43 -50.12 -32.56
C GLY A 359 -3.08 -50.13 -31.81
N THR A 360 -2.24 -49.16 -32.14
CA THR A 360 -0.87 -49.04 -31.61
C THR A 360 -0.77 -47.89 -30.61
N VAL A 361 -0.02 -48.13 -29.52
CA VAL A 361 0.48 -47.08 -28.63
C VAL A 361 2.00 -47.09 -28.73
N MET A 362 2.58 -45.97 -29.17
CA MET A 362 4.02 -45.82 -29.34
C MET A 362 4.58 -44.94 -28.22
N ILE A 363 5.54 -45.47 -27.47
CA ILE A 363 6.24 -44.78 -26.39
C ILE A 363 7.68 -44.55 -26.83
N ARG A 364 8.07 -43.29 -27.06
CA ARG A 364 9.46 -42.93 -27.39
C ARG A 364 10.08 -42.07 -26.31
N LEU A 365 11.28 -42.43 -25.87
CA LEU A 365 12.09 -41.61 -24.99
C LEU A 365 13.28 -41.07 -25.77
N GLN A 366 13.49 -39.74 -25.72
CA GLN A 366 14.57 -39.07 -26.44
C GLN A 366 15.27 -38.07 -25.53
N GLU A 367 16.59 -37.99 -25.62
CA GLU A 367 17.36 -36.95 -24.95
C GLU A 367 17.13 -35.60 -25.64
N GLU A 368 16.93 -34.55 -24.85
CA GLU A 368 16.79 -33.16 -25.30
C GLU A 368 17.70 -32.24 -24.47
N ALA A 369 17.86 -30.99 -24.90
CA ALA A 369 18.71 -30.04 -24.20
C ALA A 369 18.28 -29.86 -22.72
N GLY A 370 19.11 -30.36 -21.79
CA GLY A 370 18.91 -30.25 -20.35
C GLY A 370 18.00 -31.31 -19.72
N GLY A 371 17.59 -32.35 -20.47
CA GLY A 371 16.65 -33.34 -19.95
C GLY A 371 16.24 -34.42 -20.96
N TYR A 372 15.06 -35.00 -20.74
CA TYR A 372 14.49 -36.03 -21.61
C TYR A 372 13.06 -35.66 -22.02
N ARG A 373 12.70 -36.03 -23.24
CA ARG A 373 11.35 -35.97 -23.78
C ARG A 373 10.79 -37.36 -23.95
N LEU A 374 9.76 -37.68 -23.17
CA LEU A 374 8.94 -38.88 -23.34
C LEU A 374 7.71 -38.53 -24.18
N SER A 375 7.51 -39.23 -25.29
CA SER A 375 6.36 -39.06 -26.18
C SER A 375 5.52 -40.33 -26.16
N VAL A 376 4.24 -40.19 -25.81
CA VAL A 376 3.25 -41.28 -25.87
C VAL A 376 2.25 -40.94 -26.96
N GLU A 377 2.26 -41.71 -28.04
CA GLU A 377 1.44 -41.52 -29.24
C GLU A 377 0.40 -42.64 -29.33
N ASP A 378 -0.88 -42.30 -29.48
CA ASP A 378 -1.98 -43.25 -29.65
C ASP A 378 -2.70 -43.14 -31.00
N ASP A 379 -3.28 -44.26 -31.45
CA ASP A 379 -4.14 -44.33 -32.65
C ASP A 379 -5.61 -43.97 -32.34
N GLY A 380 -5.86 -43.21 -31.27
CA GLY A 380 -7.20 -42.79 -30.85
C GLY A 380 -7.83 -41.74 -31.78
N PRO A 381 -9.01 -41.19 -31.43
CA PRO A 381 -9.70 -40.19 -32.25
C PRO A 381 -9.06 -38.78 -32.19
N GLY A 382 -8.03 -38.58 -31.37
CA GLY A 382 -7.48 -37.26 -31.05
C GLY A 382 -8.44 -36.38 -30.23
N VAL A 383 -8.08 -35.12 -30.06
CA VAL A 383 -8.84 -34.13 -29.28
C VAL A 383 -9.05 -32.86 -30.11
N PRO A 384 -10.22 -32.20 -30.09
CA PRO A 384 -10.39 -30.91 -30.76
C PRO A 384 -9.29 -29.92 -30.35
N ALA A 385 -8.73 -29.15 -31.29
CA ALA A 385 -7.59 -28.28 -31.03
C ALA A 385 -7.84 -27.28 -29.87
N GLU A 386 -9.07 -26.78 -29.75
CA GLU A 386 -9.52 -25.88 -28.69
C GLU A 386 -9.54 -26.53 -27.29
N GLN A 387 -9.55 -27.86 -27.23
CA GLN A 387 -9.65 -28.64 -25.99
C GLN A 387 -8.30 -29.22 -25.55
N LEU A 388 -7.22 -29.10 -26.35
CA LEU A 388 -5.89 -29.69 -26.05
C LEU A 388 -5.28 -29.19 -24.74
N GLU A 389 -5.55 -27.95 -24.33
CA GLU A 389 -5.12 -27.45 -23.01
C GLU A 389 -6.13 -27.84 -21.90
N ALA A 390 -7.40 -27.99 -22.24
CA ALA A 390 -8.46 -28.26 -21.29
C ALA A 390 -8.46 -29.70 -20.77
N ILE A 391 -7.89 -30.67 -21.51
CA ILE A 391 -7.81 -32.07 -21.07
C ILE A 391 -6.98 -32.30 -19.80
N PHE A 392 -6.12 -31.36 -19.42
CA PHE A 392 -5.36 -31.39 -18.17
C PHE A 392 -6.14 -30.81 -16.99
N ARG A 393 -7.36 -30.31 -17.21
CA ARG A 393 -8.22 -29.80 -16.12
C ARG A 393 -8.92 -30.99 -15.44
N PRO A 394 -9.03 -30.98 -14.10
CA PRO A 394 -9.77 -32.00 -13.37
C PRO A 394 -11.20 -32.14 -13.89
N PHE A 395 -11.70 -33.38 -13.94
CA PHE A 395 -13.07 -33.72 -14.37
C PHE A 395 -13.43 -33.34 -15.82
N PHE A 396 -12.48 -32.87 -16.62
CA PHE A 396 -12.74 -32.53 -18.02
C PHE A 396 -12.83 -33.78 -18.89
N ARG A 397 -13.82 -33.81 -19.78
CA ARG A 397 -14.01 -34.87 -20.78
C ARG A 397 -14.27 -34.26 -22.15
N ALA A 398 -13.53 -34.69 -23.16
CA ALA A 398 -13.72 -34.21 -24.53
C ALA A 398 -15.07 -34.69 -25.10
N THR A 399 -15.78 -33.79 -25.77
CA THR A 399 -17.20 -33.93 -26.17
C THR A 399 -17.45 -35.00 -27.26
N ARG A 400 -16.40 -35.56 -27.88
CA ARG A 400 -16.51 -36.45 -29.06
C ARG A 400 -16.23 -37.93 -28.82
N ILE A 401 -16.06 -38.36 -27.58
CA ILE A 401 -15.77 -39.77 -27.29
C ILE A 401 -17.10 -40.53 -27.27
N ARG A 402 -17.25 -41.50 -28.19
CA ARG A 402 -18.42 -42.39 -28.30
C ARG A 402 -18.74 -43.06 -26.95
N GLU A 403 -20.03 -43.33 -26.72
CA GLU A 403 -20.61 -43.99 -25.53
C GLU A 403 -20.03 -45.38 -25.19
N SER A 404 -19.13 -45.91 -26.02
CA SER A 404 -18.55 -47.26 -25.89
C SER A 404 -17.20 -47.34 -25.16
N VAL A 405 -16.59 -46.23 -24.71
CA VAL A 405 -15.32 -46.26 -23.97
C VAL A 405 -15.58 -46.36 -22.45
N PRO A 406 -14.98 -47.32 -21.72
CA PRO A 406 -15.24 -47.52 -20.30
C PRO A 406 -14.95 -46.29 -19.43
N SER A 407 -15.70 -46.14 -18.35
CA SER A 407 -15.70 -45.04 -17.38
C SER A 407 -14.31 -44.55 -16.97
N GLY A 408 -14.07 -43.24 -17.06
CA GLY A 408 -12.98 -42.56 -16.37
C GLY A 408 -13.46 -41.15 -16.04
N HIS A 409 -13.14 -40.68 -14.84
CA HIS A 409 -13.71 -39.45 -14.28
C HIS A 409 -12.98 -38.17 -14.71
N GLY A 410 -12.08 -38.24 -15.70
CA GLY A 410 -11.32 -37.08 -16.19
C GLY A 410 -10.24 -36.58 -15.22
N LEU A 411 -9.82 -37.38 -14.24
CA LEU A 411 -8.79 -37.00 -13.26
C LEU A 411 -7.37 -37.40 -13.66
N GLY A 412 -7.19 -38.49 -14.42
CA GLY A 412 -5.86 -39.07 -14.67
C GLY A 412 -4.86 -38.11 -15.33
N LEU A 413 -5.26 -37.39 -16.39
CA LEU A 413 -4.38 -36.43 -17.06
C LEU A 413 -4.09 -35.19 -16.20
N ALA A 414 -5.07 -34.75 -15.39
CA ALA A 414 -4.85 -33.67 -14.43
C ALA A 414 -3.83 -34.08 -13.37
N LEU A 415 -3.95 -35.31 -12.85
CA LEU A 415 -3.02 -35.87 -11.89
C LEU A 415 -1.60 -36.02 -12.48
N ALA A 416 -1.50 -36.50 -13.72
CA ALA A 416 -0.22 -36.59 -14.43
C ALA A 416 0.45 -35.22 -14.60
N SER A 417 -0.31 -34.20 -15.00
CA SER A 417 0.21 -32.83 -15.09
C SER A 417 0.72 -32.34 -13.74
N ARG A 418 -0.03 -32.57 -12.65
CA ARG A 418 0.38 -32.12 -11.30
C ARG A 418 1.61 -32.85 -10.77
N HIS A 419 1.71 -34.16 -10.99
CA HIS A 419 2.91 -34.91 -10.61
C HIS A 419 4.14 -34.43 -11.38
N LEU A 420 4.02 -34.14 -12.68
CA LEU A 420 5.11 -33.59 -13.49
C LEU A 420 5.51 -32.19 -13.03
N ASP A 421 4.53 -31.30 -12.80
CA ASP A 421 4.79 -29.96 -12.28
C ASP A 421 5.54 -30.04 -10.92
N ALA A 422 5.16 -30.99 -10.06
CA ALA A 422 5.78 -31.18 -8.74
C ALA A 422 7.24 -31.64 -8.80
N ILE A 423 7.67 -32.27 -9.88
CA ILE A 423 9.08 -32.64 -10.13
C ILE A 423 9.80 -31.69 -11.11
N GLY A 424 9.15 -30.59 -11.51
CA GLY A 424 9.73 -29.60 -12.43
C GLY A 424 9.66 -29.98 -13.91
N GLY A 425 8.94 -31.06 -14.24
CA GLY A 425 8.62 -31.46 -15.61
C GLY A 425 7.46 -30.66 -16.20
N ARG A 426 7.13 -30.94 -17.46
CA ARG A 426 6.00 -30.32 -18.18
C ARG A 426 5.34 -31.35 -19.09
N ILE A 427 4.03 -31.19 -19.33
CA ILE A 427 3.29 -32.02 -20.28
C ILE A 427 2.57 -31.15 -21.33
N ARG A 428 2.53 -31.63 -22.57
CA ARG A 428 1.79 -31.00 -23.67
C ARG A 428 1.11 -32.06 -24.52
N ALA A 429 -0.04 -31.72 -25.07
CA ALA A 429 -0.79 -32.57 -25.98
C ALA A 429 -0.81 -31.97 -27.39
N CYS A 430 -0.61 -32.81 -28.40
CA CYS A 430 -0.67 -32.46 -29.82
C CYS A 430 -1.42 -33.56 -30.58
N ASN A 431 -2.24 -33.21 -31.57
CA ASN A 431 -2.80 -34.25 -32.46
C ASN A 431 -1.75 -34.68 -33.48
N LEU A 432 -1.78 -35.97 -33.85
CA LEU A 432 -0.93 -36.50 -34.92
C LEU A 432 -1.41 -36.02 -36.30
N ALA A 433 -0.49 -35.99 -37.27
CA ALA A 433 -0.79 -35.60 -38.64
C ALA A 433 -1.55 -36.73 -39.36
N GLY A 434 -2.83 -36.52 -39.66
CA GLY A 434 -3.75 -37.51 -40.21
C GLY A 434 -5.08 -37.47 -39.45
N ASN A 435 -6.14 -38.11 -39.97
CA ASN A 435 -7.50 -38.02 -39.38
C ASN A 435 -7.66 -38.80 -38.04
N GLY A 436 -6.67 -38.80 -37.15
CA GLY A 436 -6.70 -39.45 -35.84
C GLY A 436 -5.37 -39.39 -35.08
N GLY A 437 -5.44 -39.65 -33.78
CA GLY A 437 -4.31 -39.87 -32.86
C GLY A 437 -3.93 -38.69 -31.99
N LEU A 438 -3.53 -38.96 -30.75
CA LEU A 438 -3.04 -37.97 -29.80
C LEU A 438 -1.59 -38.30 -29.40
N ALA A 439 -0.74 -37.27 -29.36
CA ALA A 439 0.62 -37.32 -28.87
C ALA A 439 0.75 -36.52 -27.58
N MET A 440 1.18 -37.18 -26.52
CA MET A 440 1.46 -36.58 -25.22
C MET A 440 2.98 -36.47 -25.05
N HIS A 441 3.49 -35.24 -25.02
CA HIS A 441 4.91 -34.96 -24.84
C HIS A 441 5.16 -34.52 -23.40
N LEU A 442 5.92 -35.32 -22.66
CA LEU A 442 6.38 -35.06 -21.31
C LEU A 442 7.85 -34.65 -21.39
N TRP A 443 8.18 -33.46 -20.89
CA TRP A 443 9.55 -32.99 -20.76
C TRP A 443 9.98 -33.07 -19.29
N LEU A 444 11.15 -33.65 -19.04
CA LEU A 444 11.68 -33.93 -17.71
C LEU A 444 13.12 -33.40 -17.61
N PRO A 445 13.48 -32.61 -16.58
CA PRO A 445 14.85 -32.16 -16.39
C PRO A 445 15.75 -33.33 -15.94
N ALA A 446 16.98 -33.41 -16.45
CA ALA A 446 17.94 -34.46 -16.04
C ALA A 446 18.43 -34.27 -14.59
N VAL A 447 18.44 -33.02 -14.11
CA VAL A 447 18.81 -32.66 -12.73
C VAL A 447 17.83 -31.61 -12.24
N ARG A 448 17.21 -31.86 -11.08
CA ARG A 448 16.39 -30.85 -10.40
C ARG A 448 17.31 -29.84 -9.71
N MET A 449 17.20 -28.55 -10.08
CA MET A 449 17.93 -27.44 -9.44
C MET A 449 17.35 -27.07 -8.08
#